data_AF-A0A6P6ER76-F1
#
_entry.id   AF-A0A6P6ER76-F1
#
_cell.length_a   1.000
_cell.length_b   1.000
_cell.length_c   1.000
_cell.angle_alpha   90.00
_cell.angle_beta   90.00
_cell.angle_gamma   90.00
#
_symmetry.space_group_name_H-M   'P 1'
#
loop_
_entity.id
_entity.type
_entity.pdbx_description
1 polymer ?
#
loop_
_entity_poly.entity_id
_entity_poly.type
_entity_poly.pdbx_seq_one_letter_code
_entity_poly.pdbx_strand_id
1 'polypeptide(L)'
;MNVFRILGDLSHLLAMILLLGKIWKSKSCKGISGKSQLLFALVFTTRYLDLFTNFISIYNTIMKFLLVPVIGLSFLENYSFTPLEILWTFSIYLESVAILPQLFMISKTGEAETITTHYLFFLGLYRVLYLANWIRRYQTENFYDQIAVVSGVVQTIFYCDFFYLYVTKVLKGKKLSLPMPI
;
A
#
# COMPACT_ATOMS: atom_id res chain seq x y z
N MET A 1 21.64 4.51 -11.12
CA MET A 1 20.39 5.26 -10.83
C MET A 1 19.76 5.63 -12.16
N ASN A 2 18.43 5.66 -12.29
CA ASN A 2 17.77 6.02 -13.55
C ASN A 2 16.58 6.94 -13.33
N VAL A 3 16.11 7.56 -14.41
CA VAL A 3 15.03 8.56 -14.38
C VAL A 3 13.74 8.01 -13.76
N PHE A 4 13.32 6.79 -14.10
CA PHE A 4 12.08 6.21 -13.58
C PHE A 4 12.15 5.98 -12.07
N ARG A 5 13.28 5.51 -11.56
CA ARG A 5 13.50 5.36 -10.12
C ARG A 5 13.47 6.70 -9.40
N ILE A 6 14.17 7.70 -9.93
CA ILE A 6 14.22 9.05 -9.33
C ILE A 6 12.81 9.67 -9.30
N LEU A 7 12.09 9.62 -10.43
CA LEU A 7 10.71 10.13 -10.49
C LEU A 7 9.77 9.35 -9.57
N GLY A 8 9.95 8.03 -9.47
CA GLY A 8 9.20 7.20 -8.52
C GLY A 8 9.43 7.64 -7.08
N ASP A 9 10.70 7.79 -6.68
CA ASP A 9 11.08 8.21 -5.33
C ASP A 9 10.54 9.61 -5.01
N LEU A 10 10.60 10.54 -5.96
CA LEU A 10 10.01 11.88 -5.81
C LEU A 10 8.48 11.85 -5.72
N SER A 11 7.80 11.02 -6.52
CA SER A 11 6.35 10.83 -6.44
C SER A 11 5.94 10.27 -5.07
N HIS A 12 6.69 9.29 -4.57
CA HIS A 12 6.45 8.71 -3.25
C HIS A 12 6.68 9.75 -2.15
N LEU A 13 7.75 10.53 -2.24
CA LEU A 13 8.02 11.63 -1.30
C LEU A 13 6.90 12.67 -1.31
N LEU A 14 6.41 13.04 -2.49
CA LEU A 14 5.29 13.98 -2.62
C LEU A 14 4.02 13.43 -1.98
N ALA A 15 3.71 12.13 -2.15
CA ALA A 15 2.58 11.49 -1.47
C ALA A 15 2.72 11.60 0.07
N MET A 16 3.90 11.34 0.62
CA MET A 16 4.17 11.49 2.06
C MET A 16 4.00 12.94 2.53
N ILE A 17 4.52 13.91 1.78
CA ILE A 17 4.38 15.34 2.10
C ILE A 17 2.92 15.78 2.07
N LEU A 18 2.14 15.35 1.07
CA LEU A 18 0.71 15.67 0.98
C LEU A 18 -0.07 15.11 2.17
N LEU A 19 0.20 13.87 2.57
CA LEU A 19 -0.43 13.25 3.72
C LEU A 19 -0.05 13.99 5.02
N LEU A 20 1.24 14.27 5.22
CA LEU A 20 1.72 15.02 6.40
C LEU A 20 1.15 16.44 6.44
N GLY A 21 1.10 17.14 5.31
CA GLY A 21 0.50 18.47 5.19
C GLY A 21 -1.00 18.45 5.50
N LYS A 22 -1.73 17.42 5.07
CA LYS A 22 -3.14 17.21 5.41
C LYS A 22 -3.32 17.07 6.93
N ILE A 23 -2.54 16.18 7.54
CA ILE A 23 -2.57 15.91 8.98
C ILE A 23 -2.26 17.18 9.79
N TRP A 24 -1.24 17.93 9.37
CA TRP A 24 -0.81 19.13 10.07
C TRP A 24 -1.84 20.27 9.99
N LYS A 25 -2.47 20.46 8.82
CA LYS A 25 -3.51 21.48 8.60
C LYS A 25 -4.84 21.14 9.27
N SER A 26 -5.25 19.87 9.27
CA SER A 26 -6.51 19.45 9.90
C SER A 26 -6.43 19.38 11.43
N LYS A 27 -5.22 19.51 12.02
CA LYS A 27 -4.93 19.38 13.46
C LYS A 27 -5.52 18.09 14.08
N SER A 28 -5.80 17.10 13.24
CA SER A 28 -6.39 15.83 13.63
C SER A 28 -5.36 14.74 13.38
N CYS A 29 -4.74 14.31 14.48
CA CYS A 29 -3.83 13.18 14.55
C CYS A 29 -4.37 12.15 15.54
N LYS A 30 -5.65 11.75 15.45
CA LYS A 30 -6.15 10.68 16.31
C LYS A 30 -5.46 9.36 15.94
N GLY A 31 -4.33 9.09 16.61
CA GLY A 31 -3.79 7.75 16.84
C GLY A 31 -2.48 7.31 16.19
N ILE A 32 -1.45 8.14 15.96
CA ILE A 32 -0.15 7.61 15.50
C ILE A 32 1.04 8.20 16.28
N SER A 33 1.55 7.40 17.22
CA SER A 33 2.89 7.50 17.81
C SER A 33 3.77 6.42 17.19
N GLY A 34 5.03 6.72 16.88
CA GLY A 34 5.99 5.73 16.35
C GLY A 34 6.22 4.54 17.31
N LYS A 35 6.08 4.75 18.62
CA LYS A 35 6.08 3.66 19.63
C LYS A 35 4.79 2.84 19.58
N SER A 36 3.67 3.45 19.18
CA SER A 36 2.41 2.73 18.91
C SER A 36 2.47 1.88 17.64
N GLN A 37 3.26 2.25 16.63
CA GLN A 37 3.43 1.42 15.41
C GLN A 37 4.24 0.15 15.70
N LEU A 38 5.28 0.21 16.53
CA LEU A 38 6.01 -0.97 17.04
C LEU A 38 5.14 -1.83 17.97
N LEU A 39 4.36 -1.21 18.86
CA LEU A 39 3.38 -1.92 19.68
C LEU A 39 2.23 -2.50 18.83
N PHE A 40 1.84 -1.86 17.73
CA PHE A 40 0.85 -2.41 16.79
C PHE A 40 1.42 -3.62 16.08
N ALA A 41 2.66 -3.62 15.62
CA ALA A 41 3.30 -4.81 15.05
C ALA A 41 3.30 -5.99 16.05
N LEU A 42 3.67 -5.75 17.31
CA LEU A 42 3.67 -6.77 18.37
C LEU A 42 2.25 -7.23 18.78
N VAL A 43 1.30 -6.30 18.91
CA VAL A 43 -0.12 -6.57 19.20
C VAL A 43 -0.76 -7.31 18.04
N PHE A 44 -0.41 -7.00 16.80
CA PHE A 44 -0.93 -7.71 15.63
C PHE A 44 -0.40 -9.13 15.56
N THR A 45 0.90 -9.36 15.80
CA THR A 45 1.44 -10.73 15.92
C THR A 45 0.74 -11.55 17.02
N THR A 46 0.44 -10.94 18.17
CA THR A 46 -0.20 -11.64 19.31
C THR A 46 -1.72 -11.75 19.22
N ARG A 47 -2.41 -10.81 18.54
CA ARG A 47 -3.88 -10.75 18.36
C ARG A 47 -4.37 -11.45 17.08
N TYR A 48 -3.49 -12.09 16.31
CA TYR A 48 -3.92 -12.83 15.11
C TYR A 48 -3.92 -14.35 15.30
N LEU A 49 -3.54 -14.84 16.48
CA LEU A 49 -3.67 -16.25 16.86
C LEU A 49 -5.12 -16.71 17.04
N ASP A 50 -6.04 -15.78 17.28
CA ASP A 50 -7.49 -16.03 17.50
C ASP A 50 -8.32 -15.82 16.22
N LEU A 51 -7.70 -15.85 15.03
CA LEU A 51 -8.35 -15.64 13.73
C LEU A 51 -9.63 -16.47 13.54
N PHE A 52 -9.58 -17.73 13.97
CA PHE A 52 -10.67 -18.69 13.79
C PHE A 52 -11.56 -18.84 15.02
N THR A 53 -11.26 -18.13 16.12
CA THR A 53 -11.97 -18.30 17.40
C THR A 53 -12.81 -17.08 17.78
N ASN A 54 -12.43 -15.87 17.37
CA ASN A 54 -13.16 -14.64 17.72
C ASN A 54 -13.39 -13.72 16.52
N PHE A 55 -14.66 -13.50 16.17
CA PHE A 55 -15.08 -12.49 15.20
C PHE A 55 -15.35 -11.15 15.90
N ILE A 56 -14.51 -10.15 15.65
CA ILE A 56 -14.66 -8.80 16.22
C ILE A 56 -15.36 -7.87 15.21
N SER A 57 -14.84 -7.80 13.99
CA SER A 57 -15.40 -6.97 12.92
C SER A 57 -14.87 -7.38 11.55
N ILE A 58 -15.60 -7.02 10.48
CA ILE A 58 -15.19 -7.27 9.09
C ILE A 58 -13.81 -6.66 8.81
N TYR A 59 -13.57 -5.42 9.24
CA TYR A 59 -12.27 -4.77 9.10
C TYR A 59 -11.17 -5.56 9.80
N ASN A 60 -11.40 -6.00 11.04
CA ASN A 60 -10.40 -6.77 11.79
C ASN A 60 -10.09 -8.10 11.11
N THR A 61 -11.11 -8.84 10.66
CA THR A 61 -10.96 -10.11 9.94
C THR A 61 -10.19 -9.92 8.64
N ILE A 62 -10.50 -8.90 7.83
CA ILE A 62 -9.76 -8.58 6.60
C ILE A 62 -8.28 -8.32 6.90
N MET A 63 -7.97 -7.53 7.93
CA MET A 63 -6.57 -7.26 8.31
C MET A 63 -5.81 -8.53 8.71
N LYS A 64 -6.45 -9.46 9.43
CA LYS A 64 -5.82 -10.75 9.79
C LYS A 64 -5.55 -11.59 8.54
N PHE A 65 -6.53 -11.68 7.63
CA PHE A 65 -6.42 -12.43 6.37
C PHE A 65 -5.40 -11.84 5.40
N LEU A 66 -5.05 -10.55 5.52
CA LEU A 66 -3.94 -9.97 4.78
C LEU A 66 -2.59 -10.29 5.43
N LEU A 67 -2.47 -10.18 6.76
CA LEU A 67 -1.17 -10.30 7.41
C LEU A 67 -0.68 -11.75 7.53
N VAL A 68 -1.54 -12.72 7.85
CA VAL A 68 -1.13 -14.12 8.05
C VAL A 68 -0.52 -14.73 6.78
N PRO A 69 -1.12 -14.59 5.58
CA PRO A 69 -0.50 -15.07 4.35
C PRO A 69 0.79 -14.33 4.00
N VAL A 70 0.89 -13.03 4.26
CA VAL A 70 2.12 -12.25 4.02
C VAL A 70 3.28 -12.76 4.88
N ILE A 71 3.03 -13.05 6.16
CA ILE A 71 4.03 -13.68 7.04
C ILE A 71 4.39 -15.06 6.50
N GLY A 72 3.39 -15.92 6.25
CA GLY A 72 3.63 -17.28 5.73
C GLY A 72 4.46 -17.28 4.45
N LEU A 73 4.09 -16.47 3.46
CA LEU A 73 4.81 -16.32 2.20
C LEU A 73 6.24 -15.80 2.40
N SER A 74 6.50 -14.89 3.34
CA SER A 74 7.87 -14.43 3.59
C SER A 74 8.81 -15.53 4.12
N PHE A 75 8.27 -16.49 4.87
CA PHE A 75 9.04 -17.64 5.36
C PHE A 75 9.19 -18.74 4.30
N LEU A 76 8.20 -18.90 3.42
CA LEU A 76 8.19 -19.93 2.39
C LEU A 76 8.96 -19.53 1.12
N GLU A 77 8.81 -18.28 0.69
CA GLU A 77 9.29 -17.76 -0.60
C GLU A 77 10.22 -16.56 -0.36
N ASN A 78 11.49 -16.85 -0.06
CA ASN A 78 12.57 -15.88 0.13
C ASN A 78 13.85 -16.36 -0.56
N TYR A 79 14.80 -15.44 -0.80
CA TYR A 79 16.08 -15.78 -1.44
C TYR A 79 17.05 -16.53 -0.52
N SER A 80 16.95 -16.33 0.79
CA SER A 80 17.78 -17.01 1.79
C SER A 80 17.09 -17.00 3.14
N PHE A 81 17.14 -18.13 3.85
CA PHE A 81 16.49 -18.31 5.15
C PHE A 81 17.30 -17.67 6.30
N THR A 82 17.51 -16.36 6.21
CA THR A 82 18.12 -15.54 7.25
C THR A 82 17.11 -14.54 7.80
N PRO A 83 17.21 -14.13 9.07
CA PRO A 83 16.26 -13.19 9.65
C PRO A 83 16.12 -11.88 8.85
N LEU A 84 17.22 -11.35 8.32
CA LEU A 84 17.20 -10.10 7.55
C LEU A 84 16.48 -10.25 6.21
N GLU A 85 16.70 -11.34 5.50
CA GLU A 85 16.05 -11.58 4.21
C GLU A 85 14.56 -11.90 4.35
N ILE A 86 14.18 -12.62 5.40
CA ILE A 86 12.77 -12.86 5.72
C ILE A 86 12.07 -11.53 6.05
N LEU A 87 12.71 -10.66 6.84
CA LEU A 87 12.16 -9.34 7.15
C LEU A 87 12.08 -8.43 5.93
N TRP A 88 13.09 -8.47 5.05
CA TRP A 88 13.07 -7.74 3.79
C TRP A 88 11.93 -8.22 2.88
N THR A 89 11.83 -9.53 2.67
CA THR A 89 10.77 -10.17 1.87
C THR A 89 9.38 -9.88 2.44
N PHE A 90 9.22 -9.99 3.77
CA PHE A 90 8.00 -9.62 4.48
C PHE A 90 7.61 -8.17 4.21
N SER A 91 8.56 -7.23 4.24
CA SER A 91 8.29 -5.81 3.98
C SER A 91 7.76 -5.58 2.56
N ILE A 92 8.31 -6.29 1.56
CA ILE A 92 7.88 -6.20 0.16
C ILE A 92 6.45 -6.74 -0.03
N TYR A 93 6.16 -7.93 0.52
CA TYR A 93 4.82 -8.50 0.46
C TYR A 93 3.80 -7.65 1.21
N LEU A 94 4.14 -7.16 2.40
CA LEU A 94 3.26 -6.30 3.20
C LEU A 94 2.95 -4.99 2.47
N GLU A 95 3.95 -4.34 1.89
CA GLU A 95 3.77 -3.09 1.15
C GLU A 95 2.77 -3.26 -0.01
N SER A 96 2.81 -4.42 -0.69
CA SER A 96 1.93 -4.68 -1.83
C SER A 96 0.43 -4.68 -1.46
N VAL A 97 0.08 -5.06 -0.24
CA VAL A 97 -1.31 -5.17 0.24
C VAL A 97 -1.70 -4.06 1.22
N ALA A 98 -0.74 -3.29 1.74
CA ALA A 98 -0.96 -2.29 2.79
C ALA A 98 -1.98 -1.20 2.42
N ILE A 99 -2.22 -0.98 1.12
CA ILE A 99 -3.17 0.03 0.64
C ILE A 99 -4.64 -0.44 0.66
N LEU A 100 -4.89 -1.76 0.66
CA LEU A 100 -6.24 -2.32 0.54
C LEU A 100 -7.24 -1.79 1.58
N PRO A 101 -6.90 -1.62 2.87
CA PRO A 101 -7.84 -1.12 3.87
C PRO A 101 -8.28 0.32 3.56
N GLN A 102 -7.37 1.15 3.06
CA GLN A 102 -7.65 2.54 2.70
C GLN A 102 -8.55 2.63 1.46
N LEU A 103 -8.32 1.79 0.43
CA LEU A 103 -9.18 1.70 -0.74
C LEU A 103 -10.57 1.17 -0.37
N PHE A 104 -10.63 0.15 0.48
CA PHE A 104 -11.89 -0.40 0.97
C PHE A 104 -12.70 0.65 1.74
N MET A 105 -12.05 1.42 2.61
CA MET A 105 -12.71 2.50 3.34
C MET A 105 -13.34 3.52 2.38
N ILE A 106 -12.62 3.95 1.34
CA ILE A 106 -13.14 4.87 0.32
C ILE A 106 -14.31 4.24 -0.44
N SER A 107 -14.25 2.93 -0.71
CA SER A 107 -15.35 2.23 -1.36
C SER A 107 -16.63 2.20 -0.52
N LYS A 108 -16.49 2.18 0.82
CA LYS A 108 -17.61 2.14 1.77
C LYS A 108 -18.15 3.52 2.11
N THR A 109 -17.29 4.52 2.26
CA THR A 109 -17.74 5.89 2.54
C THR A 109 -18.34 6.55 1.32
N GLY A 110 -18.04 6.03 0.12
CA GLY A 110 -18.57 6.54 -1.13
C GLY A 110 -18.06 7.94 -1.48
N GLU A 111 -17.14 8.50 -0.69
CA GLU A 111 -16.53 9.82 -0.88
C GLU A 111 -15.07 9.80 -0.42
N ALA A 112 -14.21 10.47 -1.17
CA ALA A 112 -12.85 10.80 -0.75
C ALA A 112 -12.57 12.30 -0.93
N GLU A 113 -11.91 12.89 0.07
CA GLU A 113 -11.42 14.26 0.00
C GLU A 113 -10.38 14.42 -1.12
N THR A 114 -10.39 15.56 -1.81
CA THR A 114 -9.49 15.84 -2.94
C THR A 114 -8.01 15.64 -2.58
N ILE A 115 -7.55 16.13 -1.42
CA ILE A 115 -6.16 15.95 -0.96
C ILE A 115 -5.83 14.46 -0.78
N THR A 116 -6.75 13.68 -0.21
CA THR A 116 -6.59 12.23 -0.03
C THR A 116 -6.51 11.52 -1.38
N THR A 117 -7.30 11.93 -2.38
CA THR A 117 -7.20 11.35 -3.73
C THR A 117 -5.88 11.69 -4.44
N HIS A 118 -5.34 12.90 -4.28
CA HIS A 118 -4.03 13.24 -4.84
C HIS A 118 -2.91 12.46 -4.16
N TYR A 119 -2.95 12.32 -2.83
CA TYR A 119 -2.02 11.46 -2.10
C TYR A 119 -2.01 10.04 -2.66
N LEU A 120 -3.19 9.41 -2.79
CA LEU A 120 -3.33 8.07 -3.33
C LEU A 120 -2.88 7.97 -4.79
N PHE A 121 -3.08 9.02 -5.59
CA PHE A 121 -2.60 9.07 -6.96
C PHE A 121 -1.07 9.05 -7.04
N PHE A 122 -0.37 9.89 -6.27
CA PHE A 122 1.09 9.90 -6.25
C PHE A 122 1.67 8.60 -5.63
N LEU A 123 0.94 8.00 -4.68
CA LEU A 123 1.23 6.67 -4.14
C LEU A 123 0.86 5.53 -5.12
N GLY A 124 -0.01 5.73 -6.11
CA GLY A 124 -0.12 4.77 -7.20
C GLY A 124 1.03 4.96 -8.20
N LEU A 125 1.29 6.22 -8.55
CA LEU A 125 2.21 6.60 -9.63
C LEU A 125 3.63 6.14 -9.37
N TYR A 126 4.10 6.20 -8.11
CA TYR A 126 5.43 5.70 -7.79
C TYR A 126 5.60 4.21 -8.15
N ARG A 127 4.54 3.40 -8.01
CA ARG A 127 4.60 1.97 -8.35
C ARG A 127 4.64 1.72 -9.85
N VAL A 128 3.85 2.47 -10.61
CA VAL A 128 3.92 2.43 -12.09
C VAL A 128 5.32 2.81 -12.58
N LEU A 129 5.93 3.83 -11.97
CA LEU A 129 7.31 4.24 -12.29
C LEU A 129 8.34 3.18 -11.87
N TYR A 130 8.13 2.48 -10.76
CA TYR A 130 8.99 1.37 -10.34
C TYR A 130 8.90 0.15 -11.29
N LEU A 131 7.72 -0.15 -11.83
CA LEU A 131 7.54 -1.15 -12.89
C LEU A 131 8.35 -0.78 -14.14
N ALA A 132 8.24 0.48 -14.60
CA ALA A 132 9.03 0.98 -15.71
C ALA A 132 10.55 0.93 -15.43
N ASN A 133 10.95 1.24 -14.20
CA ASN A 133 12.33 1.09 -13.75
C ASN A 133 12.81 -0.37 -13.85
N TRP A 134 12.02 -1.36 -13.42
CA TRP A 134 12.42 -2.77 -13.50
C TRP A 134 12.52 -3.26 -14.94
N ILE A 135 11.59 -2.87 -15.81
CA ILE A 135 11.66 -3.19 -17.26
C ILE A 135 12.96 -2.65 -17.85
N ARG A 136 13.29 -1.39 -17.57
CA ARG A 136 14.53 -0.78 -18.05
C ARG A 136 15.77 -1.48 -17.47
N ARG A 137 15.79 -1.80 -16.18
CA ARG A 137 16.91 -2.52 -15.54
C ARG A 137 17.10 -3.93 -16.11
N TYR A 138 16.02 -4.61 -16.43
CA TYR A 138 16.09 -5.91 -17.11
C TYR A 138 16.78 -5.78 -18.47
N GLN A 139 16.39 -4.77 -19.27
CA GLN A 139 16.95 -4.55 -20.61
C GLN A 139 18.40 -4.06 -20.60
N THR A 140 18.77 -3.16 -19.68
CA THR A 140 20.10 -2.51 -19.70
C THR A 140 21.12 -3.16 -18.77
N GLU A 141 20.67 -3.74 -17.66
CA GLU A 141 21.53 -4.25 -16.58
C GLU A 141 21.39 -5.78 -16.40
N ASN A 142 20.51 -6.45 -17.16
CA ASN A 142 20.13 -7.87 -16.95
C ASN A 142 19.73 -8.19 -15.50
N PHE A 143 19.24 -7.18 -14.76
CA PHE A 143 18.84 -7.32 -13.37
C PHE A 143 17.35 -7.67 -13.28
N TYR A 144 17.03 -8.75 -12.58
CA TYR A 144 15.66 -9.18 -12.32
C TYR A 144 15.52 -9.66 -10.88
N ASP A 145 14.59 -9.04 -10.15
CA ASP A 145 14.21 -9.42 -8.78
C ASP A 145 12.74 -9.86 -8.81
N GLN A 146 12.52 -11.17 -8.77
CA GLN A 146 11.20 -11.77 -8.94
C GLN A 146 10.24 -11.35 -7.83
N ILE A 147 10.69 -11.40 -6.57
CA ILE A 147 9.88 -11.04 -5.40
C ILE A 147 9.43 -9.59 -5.51
N ALA A 148 10.34 -8.66 -5.82
CA ALA A 148 10.02 -7.25 -5.95
C ALA A 148 9.08 -6.96 -7.14
N VAL A 149 9.33 -7.57 -8.30
CA VAL A 149 8.54 -7.35 -9.52
C VAL A 149 7.11 -7.87 -9.35
N VAL A 150 6.95 -9.13 -8.91
CA VAL A 150 5.62 -9.72 -8.71
C VAL A 150 4.81 -8.93 -7.67
N SER A 151 5.42 -8.59 -6.54
CA SER A 151 4.77 -7.79 -5.50
C SER A 151 4.39 -6.40 -5.99
N GLY A 152 5.25 -5.75 -6.78
CA GLY A 152 4.95 -4.45 -7.37
C GLY A 152 3.84 -4.49 -8.42
N VAL A 153 3.73 -5.57 -9.20
CA VAL A 153 2.61 -5.81 -10.12
C VAL A 153 1.31 -5.97 -9.34
N VAL A 154 1.29 -6.82 -8.30
CA VAL A 154 0.12 -7.02 -7.42
C VAL A 154 -0.33 -5.68 -6.82
N GLN A 155 0.61 -4.90 -6.28
CA GLN A 155 0.32 -3.58 -5.73
C GLN A 155 -0.32 -2.66 -6.76
N THR A 156 0.22 -2.64 -7.99
CA THR A 156 -0.27 -1.79 -9.07
C THR A 156 -1.68 -2.17 -9.51
N ILE A 157 -2.00 -3.48 -9.55
CA ILE A 157 -3.34 -3.98 -9.88
C ILE A 157 -4.38 -3.42 -8.90
N PHE A 158 -4.07 -3.38 -7.61
CA PHE A 158 -4.97 -2.80 -6.60
C PHE A 158 -5.24 -1.30 -6.82
N TYR A 159 -4.34 -0.57 -7.48
CA TYR A 159 -4.55 0.83 -7.85
C TYR A 159 -5.31 1.04 -9.17
N CYS A 160 -5.51 0.01 -10.00
CA CYS A 160 -6.10 0.18 -11.33
C CYS A 160 -7.50 0.81 -11.30
N ASP A 161 -8.40 0.30 -10.46
CA ASP A 161 -9.75 0.85 -10.33
C ASP A 161 -9.72 2.29 -9.79
N PHE A 162 -8.85 2.55 -8.81
CA PHE A 162 -8.63 3.89 -8.28
C PHE A 162 -8.15 4.87 -9.36
N PHE A 163 -7.19 4.49 -10.20
CA PHE A 163 -6.70 5.33 -11.29
C PHE A 163 -7.79 5.65 -12.31
N TYR A 164 -8.59 4.64 -12.69
CA TYR A 164 -9.71 4.82 -13.60
C TYR A 164 -10.69 5.87 -13.06
N LEU A 165 -11.07 5.75 -11.79
CA LEU A 165 -11.99 6.71 -11.15
C LEU A 165 -11.36 8.10 -10.97
N TYR A 166 -10.07 8.17 -10.65
CA TYR A 166 -9.35 9.43 -10.51
C TYR A 166 -9.33 10.22 -11.83
N VAL A 167 -8.99 9.56 -12.94
CA VAL A 167 -8.94 10.21 -14.27
C VAL A 167 -10.33 10.62 -14.75
N THR A 168 -11.34 9.77 -14.55
CA THR A 168 -12.69 10.03 -15.06
C THR A 168 -13.48 11.04 -14.24
N LYS A 169 -13.23 11.13 -12.92
CA LYS A 169 -13.98 12.01 -12.00
C LYS A 169 -13.14 13.19 -11.49
N VAL A 170 -12.03 12.90 -10.82
CA VAL A 170 -11.25 13.91 -10.08
C VAL A 170 -10.58 14.91 -11.02
N LEU A 171 -9.97 14.45 -12.12
CA LEU A 171 -9.38 15.36 -13.11
C LEU A 171 -10.42 16.25 -13.82
N LYS A 172 -11.69 15.84 -13.85
CA LYS A 172 -12.80 16.63 -14.39
C LYS A 172 -13.45 17.55 -13.35
N GLY A 173 -12.82 17.73 -12.18
CA GLY A 173 -13.33 18.56 -11.08
C GLY A 173 -14.51 17.95 -10.32
N LYS A 174 -14.89 16.69 -10.61
CA LYS A 174 -15.95 15.99 -9.86
C LYS A 174 -15.34 15.33 -8.63
N LYS A 175 -16.07 15.35 -7.52
CA LYS A 175 -15.66 14.59 -6.32
C LYS A 175 -15.64 13.10 -6.65
N LEU A 176 -14.72 12.36 -6.02
CA LEU A 176 -14.69 10.90 -6.10
C LEU A 176 -15.87 10.36 -5.31
N SER A 177 -17.04 10.27 -5.95
CA SER A 177 -18.20 9.58 -5.40
C SER A 177 -18.39 8.22 -6.07
N LEU A 178 -18.49 7.16 -5.28
CA LEU A 178 -18.80 5.82 -5.81
C LEU A 178 -20.32 5.61 -5.79
N PRO A 179 -20.92 5.00 -6.82
CA PRO A 179 -22.30 4.58 -6.72
C PRO A 179 -22.38 3.55 -5.59
N MET A 180 -23.12 3.87 -4.54
CA MET A 180 -23.37 2.92 -3.45
C MET A 180 -24.02 1.67 -4.05
N PRO A 181 -23.54 0.46 -3.75
CA PRO A 181 -24.28 -0.74 -4.11
C PRO A 181 -25.64 -0.66 -3.41
N ILE A 182 -26.71 -0.69 -4.21
CA ILE A 182 -28.11 -0.74 -3.78
C ILE A 182 -28.33 -2.03 -2.99
#